data_AF-A0A9J6GPP0-F1
#
_entry.id   AF-A0A9J6GPP0-F1
#
_cell.length_a   1.000
_cell.length_b   1.000
_cell.length_c   1.000
_cell.angle_alpha   90.00
_cell.angle_beta   90.00
_cell.angle_gamma   90.00
#
_symmetry.space_group_name_H-M   'P 1'
#
loop_
_entity.id
_entity.type
_entity.pdbx_description
1 polymer ?
#
loop_
_entity_poly.entity_id
_entity_poly.type
_entity_poly.pdbx_seq_one_letter_code
_entity_poly.pdbx_strand_id
1 'polypeptide(L)'
;MTLGDRPPNSIKELLKHFTDITSNLKQELDEVKKSIGFINSTFEVLHGTKQELENLKQDNSALKKEKDDQAVSLLSVTKELTDLKQYTRKNNLEINGIPKEENESLV
;
A
#
# COMPACT_ATOMS: atom_id res chain seq x y z
N MET A 1 48.85 -38.56 -62.23
CA MET A 1 49.39 -37.74 -61.13
C MET A 1 48.50 -36.51 -61.03
N THR A 2 47.74 -36.21 -59.99
CA THR A 2 47.53 -36.81 -58.67
C THR A 2 46.06 -36.54 -58.30
N LEU A 3 45.27 -37.61 -58.20
CA LEU A 3 44.08 -37.63 -57.35
C LEU A 3 44.58 -37.71 -55.92
N GLY A 4 44.41 -36.65 -55.15
CA GLY A 4 44.82 -36.63 -53.75
C GLY A 4 44.77 -35.23 -53.17
N ASP A 5 43.92 -35.07 -52.16
CA ASP A 5 43.99 -34.02 -51.12
C ASP A 5 43.15 -32.75 -51.31
N ARG A 6 41.82 -32.91 -51.22
CA ARG A 6 41.02 -32.09 -50.28
C ARG A 6 40.34 -33.07 -49.30
N PRO A 7 40.30 -32.86 -47.95
CA PRO A 7 40.48 -31.60 -47.22
C PRO A 7 41.23 -31.69 -45.84
N PRO A 8 41.98 -30.64 -45.44
CA PRO A 8 42.17 -30.30 -44.02
C PRO A 8 41.13 -29.29 -43.48
N ASN A 9 40.26 -28.76 -44.34
CA ASN A 9 39.37 -27.64 -43.98
C ASN A 9 38.08 -28.05 -43.25
N SER A 10 37.51 -29.23 -43.49
CA SER A 10 36.16 -29.57 -42.97
C SER A 10 36.12 -29.88 -41.47
N ILE A 11 37.12 -30.60 -40.94
CA ILE A 11 37.18 -30.92 -39.49
C ILE A 11 37.48 -29.65 -38.67
N LYS A 12 38.38 -28.79 -39.17
CA LYS A 12 38.72 -27.53 -38.51
C LYS A 12 37.56 -26.55 -38.50
N GLU A 13 36.79 -26.47 -39.59
CA GLU A 13 35.55 -25.70 -39.66
C GLU A 13 34.49 -26.25 -38.69
N LEU A 14 34.33 -27.58 -38.63
CA LEU A 14 33.41 -28.23 -37.68
C LEU A 14 33.77 -27.92 -36.22
N LEU A 15 35.06 -28.01 -35.86
CA LEU A 15 35.54 -27.68 -34.50
C LEU A 15 35.33 -26.21 -34.15
N LYS A 16 35.52 -25.31 -35.12
CA LYS A 16 35.21 -23.89 -34.94
C LYS A 16 33.72 -23.68 -34.69
N HIS A 17 32.86 -24.27 -35.52
CA HIS A 17 31.40 -24.19 -35.34
C HIS A 17 30.98 -24.74 -33.97
N PHE A 18 31.57 -25.85 -33.54
CA PHE A 18 31.27 -26.44 -32.23
C PHE A 18 31.69 -25.52 -31.07
N THR A 19 32.83 -24.84 -31.22
CA THR A 19 33.33 -23.86 -30.25
C THR A 19 32.41 -22.63 -30.20
N ASP A 20 32.01 -22.12 -31.36
CA ASP A 20 31.11 -20.97 -31.48
C ASP A 20 29.73 -21.30 -30.85
N ILE A 21 29.17 -22.48 -31.15
CA ILE A 21 27.92 -22.97 -30.52
C ILE A 21 28.08 -23.06 -29.00
N THR A 22 29.17 -23.65 -28.52
CA THR A 22 29.41 -23.80 -27.07
C THR A 22 29.53 -22.44 -26.39
N SER A 23 30.19 -21.47 -27.03
CA SER A 23 30.32 -20.10 -26.53
C SER A 23 28.94 -19.41 -26.46
N ASN A 24 28.14 -19.53 -27.52
CA ASN A 24 26.81 -18.93 -27.57
C ASN A 24 25.88 -19.54 -26.51
N LEU A 25 25.87 -20.87 -26.37
CA LEU A 25 25.10 -21.56 -25.34
C LEU A 25 25.50 -21.12 -23.92
N LYS A 26 26.80 -20.90 -23.69
CA LYS A 26 27.28 -20.40 -22.40
C LYS A 26 26.78 -18.98 -22.14
N GLN A 27 26.80 -18.12 -23.16
CA GLN A 27 26.28 -16.76 -23.04
C GLN A 27 24.78 -16.76 -22.75
N GLU A 28 23.99 -17.50 -23.51
CA GLU A 28 22.54 -17.63 -23.30
C GLU A 28 22.23 -18.18 -21.90
N LEU A 29 22.98 -19.18 -21.43
CA LEU A 29 22.83 -19.72 -20.08
C LEU A 29 23.11 -18.67 -19.00
N ASP A 30 24.12 -17.84 -19.19
CA ASP A 30 24.45 -16.76 -18.24
C ASP A 30 23.40 -15.65 -18.25
N GLU A 31 22.78 -15.36 -19.40
CA GLU A 31 21.63 -14.44 -19.52
C GLU A 31 20.38 -15.00 -18.84
N VAL A 32 20.09 -16.30 -18.99
CA VAL A 32 19.00 -16.98 -18.28
C VAL A 32 19.21 -16.93 -16.77
N LYS A 33 20.42 -17.18 -16.28
CA LYS A 33 20.73 -17.08 -14.84
C LYS A 33 20.47 -15.67 -14.29
N LYS A 34 20.87 -14.63 -15.03
CA LYS A 34 20.59 -13.23 -14.65
C LYS A 34 19.10 -12.96 -14.60
N SER A 35 18.35 -13.46 -15.59
CA SER A 35 16.90 -13.31 -15.66
C SER A 35 16.20 -13.99 -14.48
N ILE A 36 16.62 -15.21 -14.13
CA ILE A 36 16.11 -15.93 -12.94
C ILE A 36 16.43 -15.16 -11.66
N GLY A 37 17.65 -14.62 -11.54
CA GLY A 37 18.03 -13.78 -10.40
C GLY A 37 17.11 -12.57 -10.23
N PHE A 38 16.85 -11.86 -11.34
CA PHE A 38 15.93 -10.72 -11.36
C PHE A 38 14.49 -11.11 -10.98
N ILE A 39 13.98 -12.23 -11.53
CA ILE A 39 12.63 -12.74 -11.23
C ILE A 39 12.52 -13.08 -9.74
N ASN A 40 13.51 -13.76 -9.17
CA ASN A 40 13.50 -14.11 -7.75
C ASN A 40 13.48 -12.85 -6.88
N SER A 41 14.34 -11.87 -7.15
CA SER A 41 14.33 -10.60 -6.40
C SER A 41 12.99 -9.87 -6.51
N THR A 42 12.38 -9.87 -7.70
CA THR A 42 11.06 -9.27 -7.92
C THR A 42 9.97 -10.00 -7.14
N PHE A 43 10.04 -11.33 -7.09
CA PHE A 43 9.10 -12.15 -6.35
C PHE A 43 9.17 -11.89 -4.84
N GLU A 44 10.36 -11.79 -4.27
CA GLU A 44 10.55 -11.46 -2.85
C GLU A 44 9.96 -10.08 -2.50
N VAL A 45 10.20 -9.08 -3.35
CA VAL A 45 9.58 -7.75 -3.18
C VAL A 45 8.06 -7.83 -3.24
N LEU A 46 7.50 -8.52 -4.23
CA LEU A 46 6.05 -8.67 -4.38
C LEU A 46 5.42 -9.39 -3.19
N HIS A 47 6.11 -10.41 -2.66
CA HIS A 47 5.67 -11.12 -1.46
C HIS A 47 5.65 -10.19 -0.24
N GLY A 48 6.72 -9.39 -0.04
CA GLY A 48 6.77 -8.38 1.02
C GLY A 48 5.65 -7.34 0.90
N THR A 49 5.44 -6.77 -0.29
CA THR A 49 4.35 -5.81 -0.54
C THR A 49 2.97 -6.43 -0.28
N LYS A 50 2.78 -7.71 -0.60
CA LYS A 50 1.51 -8.40 -0.31
C LYS A 50 1.26 -8.51 1.19
N GLN A 51 2.28 -8.82 1.99
CA GLN A 51 2.15 -8.87 3.44
C GLN A 51 1.83 -7.49 4.03
N GLU A 52 2.52 -6.45 3.57
CA GLU A 52 2.26 -5.08 4.00
C GLU A 52 0.83 -4.63 3.65
N LEU A 53 0.32 -5.00 2.48
CA LEU A 53 -1.06 -4.72 2.06
C LEU A 53 -2.09 -5.36 3.02
N GLU A 54 -1.87 -6.60 3.45
CA GLU A 54 -2.77 -7.27 4.39
C GLU A 54 -2.73 -6.63 5.78
N ASN A 55 -1.54 -6.24 6.26
CA ASN A 55 -1.42 -5.48 7.50
C ASN A 55 -2.17 -4.15 7.44
N LEU A 56 -1.99 -3.39 6.35
CA LEU A 56 -2.69 -2.12 6.14
C LEU A 56 -4.22 -2.29 6.09
N LYS A 57 -4.73 -3.39 5.52
CA LYS A 57 -6.17 -3.69 5.54
C LYS A 57 -6.68 -3.97 6.96
N GLN A 58 -5.89 -4.69 7.76
CA GLN A 58 -6.22 -4.98 9.14
C GLN A 58 -6.25 -3.69 9.97
N ASP A 59 -5.23 -2.85 9.84
CA ASP A 59 -5.13 -1.55 10.54
C ASP A 59 -6.29 -0.63 10.16
N ASN A 60 -6.63 -0.54 8.87
CA ASN A 60 -7.75 0.28 8.40
C ASN A 60 -9.09 -0.22 8.97
N SER A 61 -9.27 -1.55 9.06
CA SER A 61 -10.46 -2.14 9.69
C SER A 61 -10.55 -1.82 11.18
N ALA A 62 -9.42 -1.87 11.89
CA ALA A 62 -9.35 -1.51 13.31
C ALA A 62 -9.65 -0.02 13.54
N LEU A 63 -9.04 0.87 12.75
CA LEU A 63 -9.27 2.31 12.82
C LEU A 63 -10.73 2.68 12.50
N LYS A 64 -11.35 2.01 11.53
CA LYS A 64 -12.77 2.22 11.22
C LYS A 64 -13.65 1.88 12.42
N LYS A 65 -13.37 0.75 13.08
CA LYS A 65 -14.09 0.36 14.29
C LYS A 65 -13.90 1.36 15.42
N GLU A 66 -12.65 1.76 15.69
CA GLU A 66 -12.34 2.76 16.72
C GLU A 66 -13.08 4.08 16.47
N LYS A 67 -13.09 4.54 15.22
CA LYS A 67 -13.81 5.76 14.81
C LYS A 67 -15.32 5.65 15.04
N ASP A 68 -15.92 4.49 14.79
CA ASP A 68 -17.34 4.27 15.05
C ASP A 68 -17.63 4.18 16.56
N ASP A 69 -16.78 3.51 17.35
CA ASP A 69 -16.88 3.43 18.81
C ASP A 69 -16.78 4.84 19.46
N GLN A 70 -15.81 5.65 19.01
CA GLN A 70 -15.65 7.03 19.47
C GLN A 70 -16.87 7.90 19.11
N ALA A 71 -17.46 7.72 17.93
CA ALA A 71 -18.66 8.45 17.54
C ALA A 71 -19.85 8.13 18.45
N VAL A 72 -20.02 6.86 18.85
CA VAL A 72 -21.04 6.44 19.81
C VAL A 72 -20.79 7.08 21.19
N SER A 73 -19.55 7.04 21.69
CA SER A 73 -19.20 7.67 22.96
C SER A 73 -19.47 9.19 22.95
N LEU A 74 -19.12 9.88 21.85
CA LEU A 74 -19.36 11.32 21.72
C LEU A 74 -20.85 11.65 21.77
N LEU A 75 -21.70 10.85 21.11
CA LEU A 75 -23.15 11.01 21.16
C LEU A 75 -23.70 10.81 22.58
N SER A 76 -23.20 9.82 23.32
CA SER A 76 -23.59 9.59 24.73
C SER A 76 -23.24 10.80 25.60
N VAL A 77 -22.00 11.26 25.53
CA VAL A 77 -21.53 12.42 26.32
C VAL A 77 -22.30 13.68 25.95
N THR A 78 -22.60 13.89 24.67
CA THR A 78 -23.39 15.04 24.20
C THR A 78 -24.81 15.01 24.77
N LYS A 79 -25.42 13.83 24.82
CA LYS A 79 -26.75 13.65 25.42
C LYS A 79 -26.71 13.94 26.92
N GLU A 80 -25.78 13.33 27.66
CA GLU A 80 -25.62 13.56 29.10
C GLU A 80 -25.39 15.04 29.42
N LEU A 81 -24.57 15.73 28.63
CA LEU A 81 -24.33 17.17 28.78
C LEU A 81 -25.60 17.98 28.56
N THR A 82 -26.42 17.59 27.57
CA THR A 82 -27.69 18.25 27.28
C THR A 82 -28.68 18.07 28.42
N ASP A 83 -28.81 16.84 28.91
CA ASP A 83 -29.68 16.49 30.04
C ASP A 83 -29.25 17.25 31.31
N LEU A 84 -27.94 17.35 31.58
CA LEU A 84 -27.40 18.10 32.71
C LEU A 84 -27.67 19.62 32.58
N LYS A 85 -27.49 20.19 31.38
CA LYS A 85 -27.82 21.60 31.11
C LYS A 85 -29.31 21.88 31.30
N GLN A 86 -30.17 20.95 30.91
CA GLN A 86 -31.61 21.08 31.14
C GLN A 86 -31.95 20.96 32.63
N TYR A 87 -31.37 19.98 33.32
CA TYR A 87 -31.59 19.75 34.74
C TYR A 87 -31.18 20.96 35.58
N THR A 88 -30.01 21.54 35.30
CA THR A 88 -29.51 22.75 35.99
C THR A 88 -30.39 23.99 35.77
N ARG A 89 -31.13 24.05 34.66
CA ARG A 89 -32.06 25.15 34.33
C ARG A 89 -33.51 24.84 34.67
N LYS A 90 -33.80 23.69 35.29
CA LYS A 90 -35.17 23.19 35.51
C LYS A 90 -36.09 24.20 36.22
N ASN A 91 -35.53 25.05 37.08
CA ASN A 91 -36.27 26.06 37.83
C ASN A 91 -35.94 27.50 37.40
N ASN A 92 -35.20 27.67 36.31
CA ASN A 92 -34.84 28.99 35.81
C ASN A 92 -35.97 29.51 34.92
N LEU A 93 -36.42 30.73 35.17
CA LEU A 93 -37.28 31.50 34.26
C LEU A 93 -36.37 32.48 33.50
N GLU A 94 -36.40 32.40 32.17
CA GLU A 94 -35.77 33.40 31.30
C GLU A 94 -36.82 34.45 30.94
N ILE A 95 -36.59 35.70 31.35
CA ILE A 95 -37.49 36.82 31.05
C ILE A 95 -36.77 37.75 30.08
N ASN A 96 -37.32 37.88 28.87
CA ASN A 96 -36.80 38.75 27.83
C ASN A 96 -37.55 40.08 27.81
N GLY A 97 -36.86 41.18 27.50
CA GLY A 97 -37.49 42.50 27.34
C GLY A 97 -37.79 43.23 28.66
N ILE A 98 -37.06 42.93 29.74
CA ILE A 98 -37.04 43.81 30.93
C ILE A 98 -35.92 44.85 30.74
N PRO A 99 -36.23 46.16 30.74
CA PRO A 99 -35.22 47.22 30.72
C PRO A 99 -34.32 47.10 31.95
N LYS A 100 -33.00 47.17 31.76
CA LYS A 100 -32.01 47.25 32.84
C LYS A 100 -32.04 48.59 33.56
N GLU A 101 -32.42 49.65 32.86
CA GLU A 101 -32.44 51.03 33.32
C GLU A 101 -33.84 51.63 33.07
N GLU A 102 -34.28 52.59 33.89
CA GLU A 102 -35.64 53.18 33.82
C GLU A 102 -35.97 53.80 32.45
N ASN A 103 -34.97 54.09 31.61
CA ASN A 103 -35.12 54.74 30.31
C ASN A 103 -34.64 53.87 29.13
N GLU A 104 -34.45 52.56 29.33
CA GLU A 104 -34.09 51.67 28.22
C GLU A 104 -35.29 51.48 27.28
N SER A 105 -35.11 51.81 26.00
CA SER A 105 -36.13 51.60 24.98
C SER A 105 -36.23 50.11 24.65
N LEU A 106 -37.40 49.54 24.89
CA LEU A 106 -37.74 48.18 24.48
C LEU A 106 -38.15 48.19 23.01
N VAL A 107 -37.16 47.95 22.12
CA VAL A 107 -37.40 47.68 20.70
C VAL A 107 -37.58 46.18 20.50
#